data_AF-A0A1B7NRN3-F1
#
_entry.id   AF-A0A1B7NRN3-F1
#
_cell.length_a   1.000
_cell.length_b   1.000
_cell.length_c   1.000
_cell.angle_alpha   90.00
_cell.angle_beta   90.00
_cell.angle_gamma   90.00
#
_symmetry.space_group_name_H-M   'P 1'
#
loop_
_entity.id
_entity.type
_entity.pdbx_description
1 polymer ?
#
loop_
_entity_poly.entity_id
_entity_poly.type
_entity_poly.pdbx_seq_one_letter_code
_entity_poly.pdbx_strand_id
1 'polypeptide(L)'
;MPSAVPPHRDPSYILNQIVISPSDTDYLDQLIPSIREYSHGNRTSQLLQSLSKFASDRESDIEKNCNSNHQEFVASVNQLLRVREGTVSLTSEILDLNQSIQASTERLAEQKKALVESRSHRQNIDETSRALQDCLEVLRLANQVTDLLAKKSHYAALRALDELQNVHLRGVTQYKIAEMIQRSVPATQKAIAEAVMADLNTWLYRIREMSQYLGEIALYHTDLRKTRQKERAELNPYFRQFRLNSAIELVSDEHEEFDLLQNDDLQVDFTPLFECLHIHQSLGQMDKFRVEYATTRRRQKELLLPASISLVDEDGASLHTLLEEIAGFAIVERSTMKKYPIFGHLLM
;
A
#
# COMPACT_ATOMS: atom_id res chain seq x y z
N MET A 1 -88.06 23.87 -87.35
CA MET A 1 -88.77 24.96 -88.05
C MET A 1 -88.22 26.30 -87.55
N PRO A 2 -88.00 27.28 -88.44
CA PRO A 2 -87.29 28.51 -88.13
C PRO A 2 -88.19 29.66 -87.66
N SER A 3 -87.53 30.64 -87.03
CA SER A 3 -87.88 32.06 -86.89
C SER A 3 -88.92 32.48 -85.83
N ALA A 4 -88.44 33.21 -84.81
CA ALA A 4 -88.86 34.58 -84.52
C ALA A 4 -87.97 35.23 -83.42
N VAL A 5 -87.06 36.11 -83.85
CA VAL A 5 -86.52 37.23 -83.05
C VAL A 5 -87.54 38.37 -83.23
N PRO A 6 -88.01 39.10 -82.19
CA PRO A 6 -87.26 40.26 -81.61
C PRO A 6 -87.72 40.66 -80.17
N PRO A 7 -87.42 41.86 -79.62
CA PRO A 7 -86.20 42.69 -79.60
C PRO A 7 -85.76 43.05 -78.14
N HIS A 8 -84.70 43.86 -77.99
CA HIS A 8 -84.24 44.50 -76.75
C HIS A 8 -83.54 43.59 -75.71
N ARG A 9 -82.23 43.41 -75.87
CA ARG A 9 -81.33 43.12 -74.74
C ARG A 9 -80.90 44.46 -74.13
N ASP A 10 -81.36 44.70 -72.91
CA ASP A 10 -81.00 45.87 -72.10
C ASP A 10 -79.49 45.91 -71.79
N PRO A 11 -78.87 47.10 -71.78
CA PRO A 11 -77.43 47.28 -71.52
C PRO A 11 -77.01 46.83 -70.10
N SER A 12 -77.94 46.78 -69.15
CA SER A 12 -77.72 46.31 -67.78
C SER A 12 -77.51 44.79 -67.67
N TYR A 13 -78.08 43.99 -68.57
CA TYR A 13 -77.92 42.53 -68.55
C TYR A 13 -76.52 42.11 -69.02
N ILE A 14 -75.97 42.83 -70.00
CA ILE A 14 -74.63 42.58 -70.56
C ILE A 14 -73.54 42.99 -69.55
N LEU A 15 -73.74 44.12 -68.83
CA LEU A 15 -72.84 44.57 -67.76
C LEU A 15 -72.81 43.63 -66.54
N ASN A 16 -73.92 42.97 -66.20
CA ASN A 16 -73.91 41.96 -65.14
C ASN A 16 -73.21 40.66 -65.55
N GLN A 17 -73.22 40.28 -66.83
CA GLN A 17 -72.45 39.12 -67.33
C GLN A 17 -70.94 39.36 -67.33
N ILE A 18 -70.51 40.62 -67.51
CA ILE A 18 -69.11 41.04 -67.37
C ILE A 18 -68.58 40.82 -65.95
N VAL A 19 -69.40 41.00 -64.92
CA VAL A 19 -69.01 40.87 -63.50
C VAL A 19 -68.84 39.42 -63.05
N ILE A 20 -69.47 38.46 -63.72
CA ILE A 20 -69.52 37.05 -63.30
C ILE A 20 -68.42 36.21 -63.99
N SER A 21 -67.68 36.78 -64.96
CA SER A 21 -66.68 36.04 -65.73
C SER A 21 -65.27 36.21 -65.13
N PRO A 22 -64.58 35.13 -64.70
CA PRO A 22 -63.32 35.20 -63.95
C PRO A 22 -62.04 35.19 -64.82
N SER A 23 -62.14 35.41 -66.14
CA SER A 23 -60.99 35.34 -67.08
C SER A 23 -60.81 36.65 -67.87
N ASP A 24 -59.62 37.25 -67.79
CA ASP A 24 -59.26 38.54 -68.43
C ASP A 24 -59.36 38.53 -69.97
N THR A 25 -59.36 37.36 -70.62
CA THR A 25 -59.33 37.23 -72.08
C THR A 25 -60.73 37.19 -72.73
N ASP A 26 -61.74 36.61 -72.08
CA ASP A 26 -63.08 36.45 -72.67
C ASP A 26 -63.93 37.73 -72.57
N TYR A 27 -63.56 38.66 -71.68
CA TYR A 27 -64.20 39.97 -71.51
C TYR A 27 -63.99 40.88 -72.73
N LEU A 28 -62.78 40.89 -73.29
CA LEU A 28 -62.43 41.74 -74.43
C LEU A 28 -63.10 41.29 -75.73
N ASP A 29 -63.21 39.98 -75.95
CA ASP A 29 -63.87 39.42 -77.14
C ASP A 29 -65.39 39.67 -77.16
N GLN A 30 -66.03 39.81 -75.99
CA GLN A 30 -67.46 40.16 -75.88
C GLN A 30 -67.73 41.67 -75.94
N LEU A 31 -66.72 42.50 -75.66
CA LEU A 31 -66.77 43.96 -75.81
C LEU A 31 -66.70 44.41 -77.27
N ILE A 32 -65.95 43.72 -78.12
CA ILE A 32 -65.70 44.13 -79.51
C ILE A 32 -66.99 44.18 -80.36
N PRO A 33 -67.89 43.18 -80.34
CA PRO A 33 -69.18 43.24 -81.06
C PRO A 33 -70.09 44.35 -80.51
N SER A 34 -70.08 44.53 -79.19
CA SER A 34 -70.89 45.51 -78.47
C SER A 34 -70.46 46.95 -78.78
N ILE A 35 -69.16 47.23 -78.88
CA ILE A 35 -68.66 48.55 -79.29
C ILE A 35 -69.01 48.82 -80.76
N ARG A 36 -68.99 47.78 -81.61
CA ARG A 36 -69.36 47.88 -83.03
C ARG A 36 -70.85 48.19 -83.22
N GLU A 37 -71.74 47.53 -82.47
CA GLU A 37 -73.19 47.69 -82.58
C GLU A 37 -73.65 49.09 -82.11
N TYR A 38 -73.00 49.66 -81.10
CA TYR A 38 -73.31 51.00 -80.58
C TYR A 38 -72.66 52.15 -81.39
N SER A 39 -71.64 51.84 -82.20
CA SER A 39 -71.00 52.78 -83.14
C SER A 39 -71.91 53.12 -84.33
N HIS A 40 -72.66 52.14 -84.85
CA HIS A 40 -73.55 52.35 -86.00
C HIS A 40 -74.82 53.17 -85.70
N GLY A 41 -75.13 53.42 -84.41
CA GLY A 41 -76.38 54.05 -83.97
C GLY A 41 -76.24 55.36 -83.18
N ASN A 42 -75.07 56.01 -83.16
CA ASN A 42 -74.82 57.25 -82.41
C ASN A 42 -75.20 57.19 -80.90
N ARG A 43 -75.13 55.98 -80.30
CA ARG A 43 -75.46 55.70 -78.88
C ARG A 43 -74.22 55.51 -78.00
N THR A 44 -73.07 55.97 -78.47
CA THR A 44 -71.79 55.92 -77.74
C THR A 44 -71.83 56.69 -76.43
N SER A 45 -72.56 57.81 -76.37
CA SER A 45 -72.75 58.60 -75.15
C SER A 45 -73.50 57.86 -74.04
N GLN A 46 -74.50 57.04 -74.39
CA GLN A 46 -75.28 56.25 -73.44
C GLN A 46 -74.47 55.07 -72.87
N LEU A 47 -73.67 54.41 -73.71
CA LEU A 47 -72.74 53.37 -73.26
C LEU A 47 -71.71 53.95 -72.29
N LEU A 48 -71.09 55.08 -72.64
CA LEU A 48 -70.08 55.75 -71.82
C LEU A 48 -70.67 56.20 -70.48
N GLN A 49 -71.93 56.66 -70.47
CA GLN A 49 -72.66 57.01 -69.25
C GLN A 49 -73.03 55.79 -68.40
N SER A 50 -73.36 54.65 -69.02
CA SER A 50 -73.64 53.40 -68.29
C SER A 50 -72.37 52.78 -67.69
N LEU A 51 -71.25 52.84 -68.42
CA LEU A 51 -69.95 52.36 -67.96
C LEU A 51 -69.39 53.27 -66.87
N SER A 52 -69.55 54.60 -66.99
CA SER A 52 -69.13 55.54 -65.96
C SER A 52 -69.96 55.41 -64.69
N LYS A 53 -71.28 55.17 -64.83
CA LYS A 53 -72.15 54.88 -63.68
C LYS A 53 -71.75 53.57 -63.01
N PHE A 54 -71.49 52.52 -63.78
CA PHE A 54 -71.03 51.23 -63.26
C PHE A 54 -69.66 51.33 -62.56
N ALA A 55 -68.71 52.05 -63.15
CA ALA A 55 -67.42 52.32 -62.53
C ALA A 55 -67.59 53.11 -61.23
N SER A 56 -68.45 54.12 -61.21
CA SER A 56 -68.75 54.90 -59.99
C SER A 56 -69.46 54.07 -58.92
N ASP A 57 -70.38 53.17 -59.30
CA ASP A 57 -71.07 52.30 -58.36
C ASP A 57 -70.09 51.27 -57.76
N ARG A 58 -69.18 50.72 -58.58
CA ARG A 58 -68.11 49.82 -58.11
C ARG A 58 -67.07 50.53 -57.25
N GLU A 59 -66.66 51.75 -57.61
CA GLU A 59 -65.78 52.56 -56.78
C GLU A 59 -66.44 52.82 -55.42
N SER A 60 -67.74 53.15 -55.40
CA SER A 60 -68.49 53.35 -54.14
C SER A 60 -68.58 52.07 -53.31
N ASP A 61 -68.76 50.90 -53.93
CA ASP A 61 -68.81 49.63 -53.23
C ASP A 61 -67.44 49.23 -52.67
N ILE A 62 -66.36 49.49 -53.42
CA ILE A 62 -64.98 49.28 -52.96
C ILE A 62 -64.67 50.25 -51.81
N GLU A 63 -65.03 51.53 -51.92
CA GLU A 63 -64.86 52.50 -50.84
C GLU A 63 -65.62 52.11 -49.58
N LYS A 64 -66.86 51.60 -49.69
CA LYS A 64 -67.63 51.13 -48.53
C LYS A 64 -66.97 49.92 -47.87
N ASN A 65 -66.54 48.93 -48.64
CA ASN A 65 -65.86 47.74 -48.10
C ASN A 65 -64.48 48.07 -47.53
N CYS A 66 -63.73 48.96 -48.17
CA CYS A 66 -62.47 49.47 -47.64
C CYS A 66 -62.72 50.23 -46.34
N ASN A 67 -63.71 51.13 -46.28
CA ASN A 67 -64.01 51.87 -45.07
C ASN A 67 -64.53 50.99 -43.92
N SER A 68 -65.31 49.93 -44.20
CA SER A 68 -65.75 48.99 -43.16
C SER A 68 -64.61 48.15 -42.61
N ASN A 69 -63.70 47.66 -43.47
CA ASN A 69 -62.69 46.68 -43.07
C ASN A 69 -61.29 47.28 -42.82
N HIS A 70 -61.03 48.53 -43.20
CA HIS A 70 -59.72 49.15 -43.04
C HIS A 70 -59.30 49.19 -41.57
N GLN A 71 -60.22 49.49 -40.66
CA GLN A 71 -59.90 49.60 -39.24
C GLN A 71 -59.56 48.23 -38.62
N GLU A 72 -60.27 47.16 -39.00
CA GLU A 72 -59.95 45.79 -38.58
C GLU A 72 -58.66 45.26 -39.21
N PHE A 73 -58.40 45.61 -40.47
CA PHE A 73 -57.17 45.27 -41.16
C PHE A 73 -55.97 45.96 -40.51
N VAL A 74 -56.05 47.25 -40.23
CA VAL A 74 -55.00 48.01 -39.53
C VAL A 74 -54.79 47.47 -38.12
N ALA A 75 -55.86 47.09 -37.40
CA ALA A 75 -55.74 46.45 -36.10
C ALA A 75 -55.00 45.11 -36.19
N SER A 76 -55.36 44.27 -37.15
CA SER A 76 -54.73 42.96 -37.38
C SER A 76 -53.26 43.08 -37.77
N VAL A 77 -52.92 44.04 -38.63
CA VAL A 77 -51.52 44.33 -39.03
C VAL A 77 -50.71 44.81 -37.83
N ASN A 78 -51.26 45.72 -37.01
CA ASN A 78 -50.59 46.16 -35.77
C ASN A 78 -50.39 45.01 -34.78
N GLN A 79 -51.35 44.08 -34.68
CA GLN A 79 -51.24 42.91 -33.82
C GLN A 79 -50.16 41.94 -34.32
N LEU A 80 -50.04 41.76 -35.64
CA LEU A 80 -48.99 40.97 -36.29
C LEU A 80 -47.60 41.61 -36.08
N LEU A 81 -47.51 42.95 -36.16
CA LEU A 81 -46.28 43.68 -35.85
C LEU A 81 -45.87 43.52 -34.39
N ARG A 82 -46.81 43.59 -33.44
CA ARG A 82 -46.53 43.35 -32.01
C ARG A 82 -46.10 41.91 -31.75
N VAL A 83 -46.74 40.93 -32.37
CA VAL A 83 -46.33 39.52 -32.25
C VAL A 83 -44.94 39.30 -32.84
N ARG A 84 -44.63 39.93 -33.98
CA ARG A 84 -43.30 39.90 -34.56
C ARG A 84 -42.26 40.51 -33.62
N GLU A 85 -42.55 41.68 -33.05
CA GLU A 85 -41.67 42.34 -32.09
C GLU A 85 -41.43 41.49 -30.83
N GLY A 86 -42.50 40.92 -30.26
CA GLY A 86 -42.41 39.99 -29.14
C GLY A 86 -41.64 38.71 -29.46
N THR A 87 -41.79 38.19 -30.69
CA THR A 87 -41.01 37.01 -31.15
C THR A 87 -39.54 37.35 -31.27
N VAL A 88 -39.19 38.54 -31.79
CA VAL A 88 -37.79 39.00 -31.88
C VAL A 88 -37.20 39.20 -30.48
N SER A 89 -37.94 39.83 -29.56
CA SER A 89 -37.52 39.98 -28.16
C SER A 89 -37.27 38.63 -27.50
N LEU A 90 -38.21 37.68 -27.65
CA LEU A 90 -38.07 36.35 -27.08
C LEU A 90 -36.89 35.58 -27.68
N THR A 91 -36.64 35.71 -28.99
CA THR A 91 -35.45 35.09 -29.60
C THR A 91 -34.16 35.71 -29.07
N SER A 92 -34.14 37.01 -28.78
CA SER A 92 -33.00 37.67 -28.13
C SER A 92 -32.78 37.13 -26.72
N GLU A 93 -33.83 37.06 -25.90
CA GLU A 93 -33.73 36.51 -24.54
C GLU A 93 -33.29 35.05 -24.52
N ILE A 94 -33.76 34.23 -25.48
CA ILE A 94 -33.32 32.84 -25.63
C ILE A 94 -31.83 32.77 -25.99
N LEU A 95 -31.35 33.64 -26.88
CA LEU A 95 -29.94 33.70 -27.26
C LEU A 95 -29.07 34.14 -26.07
N ASP A 96 -29.49 35.18 -25.35
CA ASP A 96 -28.79 35.67 -24.16
C ASP A 96 -28.73 34.60 -23.06
N LEU A 97 -29.85 33.91 -22.82
CA LEU A 97 -29.91 32.80 -21.87
C LEU A 97 -29.02 31.64 -22.32
N ASN A 98 -29.03 31.27 -23.59
CA ASN A 98 -28.18 30.19 -24.12
C ASN A 98 -26.70 30.55 -23.97
N GLN A 99 -26.31 31.79 -24.26
CA GLN A 99 -24.94 32.26 -24.07
C GLN A 99 -24.53 32.27 -22.58
N SER A 100 -25.44 32.67 -21.69
CA SER A 100 -25.23 32.60 -20.24
C SER A 100 -25.08 31.15 -19.74
N ILE A 101 -25.92 30.24 -20.23
CA ILE A 101 -25.85 28.80 -19.92
C ILE A 101 -24.53 28.23 -20.41
N GLN A 102 -24.11 28.53 -21.64
CA GLN A 102 -22.82 28.08 -22.18
C GLN A 102 -21.66 28.57 -21.33
N ALA A 103 -21.61 29.88 -21.02
CA ALA A 103 -20.56 30.45 -20.18
C ALA A 103 -20.54 29.83 -18.77
N SER A 104 -21.71 29.57 -18.17
CA SER A 104 -21.81 28.91 -16.87
C SER A 104 -21.36 27.43 -16.94
N THR A 105 -21.65 26.75 -18.05
CA THR A 105 -21.29 25.34 -18.27
C THR A 105 -19.79 25.19 -18.50
N GLU A 106 -19.16 26.10 -19.25
CA GLU A 106 -17.71 26.14 -19.43
C GLU A 106 -16.98 26.36 -18.10
N ARG A 107 -17.42 27.35 -17.30
CA ARG A 107 -16.85 27.57 -15.96
C ARG A 107 -17.02 26.35 -15.07
N LEU A 108 -18.18 25.70 -15.10
CA LEU A 108 -18.42 24.48 -14.31
C LEU A 108 -17.54 23.31 -14.78
N ALA A 109 -17.33 23.16 -16.09
CA ALA A 109 -16.46 22.14 -16.64
C ALA A 109 -15.00 22.36 -16.21
N GLU A 110 -14.54 23.60 -16.21
CA GLU A 110 -13.21 23.98 -15.74
C GLU A 110 -13.03 23.71 -14.23
N GLN A 111 -14.00 24.11 -13.40
CA GLN A 111 -14.00 23.80 -11.97
C GLN A 111 -14.03 22.29 -11.70
N LYS A 112 -14.81 21.52 -12.46
CA LYS A 112 -14.83 20.06 -12.34
C LYS A 112 -13.49 19.45 -12.71
N LYS A 113 -12.83 19.94 -13.76
CA LYS A 113 -11.48 19.49 -14.15
C LYS A 113 -10.47 19.76 -13.03
N ALA A 114 -10.45 20.97 -12.49
CA ALA A 114 -9.60 21.33 -11.34
C ALA A 114 -9.89 20.44 -10.11
N LEU A 115 -11.15 20.09 -9.85
CA LEU A 115 -11.53 19.20 -8.76
C LEU A 115 -11.01 17.76 -8.98
N VAL A 116 -11.06 17.24 -10.20
CA VAL A 116 -10.52 15.91 -10.54
C VAL A 116 -9.01 15.88 -10.37
N GLU A 117 -8.31 16.92 -10.85
CA GLU A 117 -6.86 17.06 -10.67
C GLU A 117 -6.51 17.14 -9.17
N SER A 118 -7.23 17.94 -8.39
CA SER A 118 -7.04 18.02 -6.93
C SER A 118 -7.27 16.67 -6.23
N ARG A 119 -8.27 15.90 -6.65
CA ARG A 119 -8.52 14.54 -6.11
C ARG A 119 -7.39 13.57 -6.47
N SER A 120 -6.86 13.63 -7.69
CA SER A 120 -5.71 12.85 -8.12
C SER A 120 -4.47 13.19 -7.30
N HIS A 121 -4.19 14.49 -7.09
CA HIS A 121 -3.10 14.94 -6.22
C HIS A 121 -3.27 14.43 -4.79
N ARG A 122 -4.48 14.50 -4.23
CA ARG A 122 -4.76 13.97 -2.89
C ARG A 122 -4.53 12.47 -2.81
N GLN A 123 -4.98 11.70 -3.81
CA GLN A 123 -4.72 10.26 -3.86
C GLN A 123 -3.22 9.96 -3.91
N ASN A 124 -2.45 10.68 -4.73
CA ASN A 124 -1.00 10.52 -4.79
C ASN A 124 -0.34 10.88 -3.45
N ILE A 125 -0.83 11.91 -2.75
CA ILE A 125 -0.36 12.27 -1.41
C ILE A 125 -0.68 11.15 -0.40
N ASP A 126 -1.89 10.59 -0.43
CA ASP A 126 -2.29 9.50 0.47
C ASP A 126 -1.45 8.24 0.22
N GLU A 127 -1.21 7.88 -1.05
CA GLU A 127 -0.35 6.76 -1.43
C GLU A 127 1.10 6.98 -0.99
N THR A 128 1.63 8.20 -1.20
CA THR A 128 2.98 8.57 -0.72
C THR A 128 3.06 8.54 0.80
N SER A 129 2.01 8.99 1.49
CA SER A 129 1.98 8.97 2.96
C SER A 129 1.97 7.54 3.51
N ARG A 130 1.24 6.61 2.88
CA ARG A 130 1.27 5.19 3.27
C ARG A 130 2.65 4.58 3.03
N ALA A 131 3.22 4.82 1.85
CA ALA A 131 4.56 4.36 1.51
C ALA A 131 5.63 4.85 2.51
N LEU A 132 5.57 6.13 2.90
CA LEU A 132 6.46 6.70 3.91
C LEU A 132 6.25 6.08 5.29
N GLN A 133 5.00 5.83 5.68
CA GLN A 133 4.69 5.18 6.96
C GLN A 133 5.25 3.75 7.02
N ASP A 134 5.09 2.98 5.95
CA ASP A 134 5.65 1.63 5.85
C ASP A 134 7.18 1.66 5.93
N CYS A 135 7.82 2.59 5.20
CA CYS A 135 9.27 2.78 5.26
C CYS A 135 9.76 3.15 6.67
N LEU A 136 9.00 3.98 7.39
CA LEU A 136 9.33 4.39 8.75
C LEU A 136 9.23 3.21 9.72
N GLU A 137 8.22 2.35 9.57
CA GLU A 137 8.10 1.12 10.37
C GLU A 137 9.31 0.20 10.16
N VAL A 138 9.72 -0.03 8.90
CA VAL A 138 10.92 -0.83 8.58
C VAL A 138 12.17 -0.22 9.24
N LEU A 139 12.35 1.10 9.17
CA LEU A 139 13.46 1.79 9.81
C LEU A 139 13.41 1.70 11.35
N ARG A 140 12.22 1.76 11.94
CA ARG A 140 12.05 1.61 13.39
C ARG A 140 12.45 0.22 13.86
N LEU A 141 12.06 -0.81 13.11
CA LEU A 141 12.46 -2.19 13.39
C LEU A 141 13.97 -2.39 13.20
N ALA A 142 14.57 -1.79 12.17
CA ALA A 142 16.02 -1.80 11.99
C ALA A 142 16.75 -1.15 13.18
N ASN A 143 16.27 0.00 13.65
CA ASN A 143 16.80 0.64 14.86
C ASN A 143 16.58 -0.23 16.12
N GLN A 144 15.45 -0.92 16.22
CA GLN A 144 15.21 -1.86 17.32
C GLN A 144 16.21 -3.02 17.31
N VAL A 145 16.58 -3.55 16.14
CA VAL A 145 17.63 -4.58 16.03
C VAL A 145 18.96 -4.04 16.55
N THR A 146 19.33 -2.80 16.19
CA THR A 146 20.57 -2.19 16.71
C THR A 146 20.52 -1.95 18.22
N ASP A 147 19.36 -1.57 18.77
CA ASP A 147 19.18 -1.39 20.21
C ASP A 147 19.24 -2.72 20.98
N LEU A 148 18.66 -3.79 20.41
CA LEU A 148 18.72 -5.14 20.99
C LEU A 148 20.16 -5.68 21.00
N LEU A 149 20.93 -5.37 19.95
CA LEU A 149 22.35 -5.69 19.88
C LEU A 149 23.14 -4.94 20.97
N ALA A 150 22.82 -3.67 21.22
CA ALA A 150 23.42 -2.90 22.31
C ALA A 150 23.04 -3.47 23.70
N LYS A 151 21.83 -4.03 23.86
CA LYS A 151 21.37 -4.69 25.10
C LYS A 151 21.90 -6.13 25.28
N LYS A 152 22.77 -6.62 24.39
CA LYS A 152 23.31 -8.00 24.39
C LYS A 152 22.26 -9.11 24.31
N SER A 153 21.07 -8.81 23.79
CA SER A 153 20.04 -9.83 23.56
C SER A 153 20.17 -10.36 22.13
N HIS A 154 21.19 -11.18 21.89
CA HIS A 154 21.61 -11.55 20.53
C HIS A 154 20.58 -12.42 19.81
N TYR A 155 19.93 -13.34 20.53
CA TYR A 155 18.84 -14.14 19.97
C TYR A 155 17.63 -13.27 19.57
N ALA A 156 17.24 -12.32 20.42
CA ALA A 156 16.12 -11.42 20.13
C ALA A 156 16.45 -10.50 18.95
N ALA A 157 17.69 -10.04 18.84
CA ALA A 157 18.16 -9.25 17.69
C ALA A 157 18.11 -10.05 16.39
N LEU A 158 18.56 -11.31 16.40
CA LEU A 158 18.51 -12.18 15.22
C LEU A 158 17.07 -12.48 14.79
N ARG A 159 16.17 -12.71 15.76
CA ARG A 159 14.75 -12.96 15.48
C ARG A 159 14.06 -11.72 14.90
N ALA A 160 14.31 -10.54 15.46
CA ALA A 160 13.79 -9.28 14.93
C ALA A 160 14.34 -8.98 13.53
N LEU A 161 15.59 -9.37 13.24
CA LEU A 161 16.18 -9.28 11.91
C LEU A 161 15.51 -10.23 10.90
N ASP A 162 15.20 -11.46 11.32
CA ASP A 162 14.49 -12.43 10.48
C ASP A 162 13.02 -12.00 10.22
N GLU A 163 12.35 -11.42 11.23
CA GLU A 163 11.02 -10.82 11.09
C GLU A 163 11.04 -9.64 10.11
N LEU A 164 12.05 -8.76 10.21
CA LEU A 164 12.27 -7.66 9.26
C LEU A 164 12.43 -8.19 7.83
N GLN A 165 13.18 -9.28 7.64
CA GLN A 165 13.43 -9.89 6.34
C GLN A 165 12.21 -10.58 5.74
N ASN A 166 11.45 -11.32 6.54
CA ASN A 166 10.37 -12.16 6.05
C ASN A 166 9.02 -11.45 5.96
N VAL A 167 8.74 -10.51 6.86
CA VAL A 167 7.44 -9.83 6.93
C VAL A 167 7.49 -8.47 6.24
N HIS A 168 8.41 -7.60 6.67
CA HIS A 168 8.39 -6.18 6.27
C HIS A 168 9.13 -5.92 4.96
N LEU A 169 10.24 -6.62 4.69
CA LEU A 169 10.98 -6.46 3.44
C LEU A 169 10.24 -7.02 2.21
N ARG A 170 9.38 -8.05 2.36
CA ARG A 170 8.59 -8.59 1.24
C ARG A 170 7.54 -7.60 0.73
N GLY A 171 6.97 -6.77 1.61
CA GLY A 171 5.97 -5.75 1.24
C GLY A 171 6.57 -4.49 0.60
N VAL A 172 7.84 -4.19 0.87
CA VAL A 172 8.48 -2.89 0.58
C VAL A 172 9.58 -3.00 -0.48
N THR A 173 9.68 -4.13 -1.20
CA THR A 173 10.72 -4.39 -2.22
C THR A 173 10.83 -3.35 -3.34
N GLN A 174 9.81 -2.51 -3.52
CA GLN A 174 9.79 -1.45 -4.53
C GLN A 174 10.65 -0.23 -4.16
N TYR A 175 11.02 -0.07 -2.89
CA TYR A 175 11.72 1.12 -2.41
C TYR A 175 13.22 0.87 -2.19
N LYS A 176 14.04 1.87 -2.52
CA LYS A 176 15.49 1.86 -2.32
C LYS A 176 15.92 1.58 -0.87
N ILE A 177 15.08 1.95 0.11
CA ILE A 177 15.33 1.68 1.53
C ILE A 177 15.35 0.17 1.79
N ALA A 178 14.44 -0.60 1.18
CA ALA A 178 14.42 -2.05 1.31
C ALA A 178 15.70 -2.69 0.75
N GLU A 179 16.20 -2.20 -0.39
CA GLU A 179 17.46 -2.65 -0.97
C GLU A 179 18.67 -2.34 -0.05
N MET A 180 18.72 -1.13 0.51
CA MET A 180 19.77 -0.74 1.46
C MET A 180 19.74 -1.62 2.72
N ILE A 181 18.55 -1.89 3.27
CA ILE A 181 18.40 -2.73 4.45
C ILE A 181 18.78 -4.16 4.13
N GLN A 182 18.33 -4.72 2.99
CA GLN A 182 18.70 -6.06 2.56
C GLN A 182 20.21 -6.23 2.38
N ARG A 183 20.90 -5.20 1.87
CA ARG A 183 22.37 -5.19 1.81
C ARG A 183 23.02 -5.13 3.20
N SER A 184 22.37 -4.49 4.18
CA SER A 184 22.85 -4.40 5.56
C SER A 184 22.61 -5.68 6.39
N VAL A 185 21.62 -6.51 6.04
CA VAL A 185 21.27 -7.74 6.79
C VAL A 185 22.49 -8.65 7.00
N PRO A 186 23.27 -9.05 5.96
CA PRO A 186 24.44 -9.90 6.16
C PRO A 186 25.52 -9.27 7.05
N ALA A 187 25.68 -7.94 6.99
CA ALA A 187 26.61 -7.22 7.85
C ALA A 187 26.18 -7.27 9.31
N THR A 188 24.88 -7.07 9.58
CA THR A 188 24.32 -7.20 10.94
C THR A 188 24.38 -8.63 11.47
N GLN A 189 24.11 -9.65 10.64
CA GLN A 189 24.27 -11.06 11.02
C GLN A 189 25.71 -11.38 11.40
N LYS A 190 26.67 -10.88 10.63
CA LYS A 190 28.10 -11.04 10.94
C LYS A 190 28.47 -10.34 12.25
N ALA A 191 27.97 -9.12 12.48
CA ALA A 191 28.19 -8.40 13.73
C ALA A 191 27.61 -9.15 14.96
N ILE A 192 26.42 -9.75 14.83
CA ILE A 192 25.84 -10.61 15.87
C ILE A 192 26.74 -11.83 16.12
N ALA A 193 27.18 -12.51 15.06
CA ALA A 193 28.06 -13.68 15.20
C ALA A 193 29.38 -13.33 15.91
N GLU A 194 30.00 -12.19 15.56
CA GLU A 194 31.23 -11.71 16.20
C GLU A 194 30.99 -11.33 17.68
N ALA A 195 29.89 -10.65 18.00
CA ALA A 195 29.55 -10.28 19.38
C ALA A 195 29.31 -11.51 20.26
N VAL A 196 28.59 -12.51 19.73
CA VAL A 196 28.31 -13.76 20.45
C VAL A 196 29.58 -14.59 20.65
N MET A 197 30.48 -14.62 19.68
CA MET A 197 31.81 -15.23 19.84
C MET A 197 32.66 -14.50 20.88
N ALA A 198 32.58 -13.17 20.97
CA ALA A 198 33.27 -12.39 21.99
C ALA A 198 32.74 -12.68 23.41
N ASP A 199 31.42 -12.77 23.57
CA ASP A 199 30.80 -13.16 24.84
C ASP A 199 31.17 -14.62 25.21
N LEU A 200 31.21 -15.54 24.24
CA LEU A 200 31.71 -16.90 24.47
C LEU A 200 33.18 -16.90 24.92
N ASN A 201 34.07 -16.17 24.24
CA ASN A 201 35.48 -16.09 24.62
C ASN A 201 35.67 -15.50 26.03
N THR A 202 34.86 -14.50 26.39
CA THR A 202 34.84 -13.94 27.75
C THR A 202 34.40 -14.99 28.76
N TRP A 203 33.38 -15.79 28.43
CA TRP A 203 32.93 -16.89 29.27
C TRP A 203 33.99 -18.01 29.38
N LEU A 204 34.67 -18.36 28.29
CA LEU A 204 35.78 -19.33 28.27
C LEU A 204 36.95 -18.89 29.15
N TYR A 205 37.21 -17.59 29.23
CA TYR A 205 38.20 -17.02 30.13
C TYR A 205 37.76 -17.13 31.59
N ARG A 206 36.52 -16.73 31.92
CA ARG A 206 35.98 -16.88 33.29
C ARG A 206 35.98 -18.33 33.75
N ILE A 207 35.57 -19.25 32.87
CA ILE A 207 35.59 -20.69 33.17
C ILE A 207 36.99 -21.18 33.46
N ARG A 208 38.02 -20.65 32.78
CA ARG A 208 39.41 -21.02 33.07
C ARG A 208 39.79 -20.61 34.49
N GLU A 209 39.52 -19.37 34.90
CA GLU A 209 39.79 -18.91 36.28
C GLU A 209 39.01 -19.75 37.30
N MET A 210 37.73 -19.99 37.03
CA MET A 210 36.89 -20.80 37.91
C MET A 210 37.28 -22.28 37.91
N SER A 211 37.91 -22.79 36.86
CA SER A 211 38.28 -24.21 36.77
C SER A 211 39.31 -24.59 37.83
N GLN A 212 40.26 -23.72 38.15
CA GLN A 212 41.22 -23.96 39.22
C GLN A 212 40.50 -24.15 40.56
N TYR A 213 39.60 -23.23 40.90
CA TYR A 213 38.78 -23.30 42.12
C TYR A 213 37.84 -24.52 42.13
N LEU A 214 37.26 -24.87 40.99
CA LEU A 214 36.47 -26.10 40.83
C LEU A 214 37.32 -27.36 41.08
N GLY A 215 38.58 -27.35 40.66
CA GLY A 215 39.55 -28.40 40.91
C GLY A 215 39.85 -28.57 42.40
N GLU A 216 40.07 -27.46 43.10
CA GLU A 216 40.28 -27.44 44.56
C GLU A 216 39.08 -28.04 45.30
N ILE A 217 37.87 -27.57 45.00
CA ILE A 217 36.62 -28.11 45.57
C ILE A 217 36.49 -29.60 45.25
N ALA A 218 36.74 -30.01 44.01
CA ALA A 218 36.63 -31.41 43.61
C ALA A 218 37.62 -32.32 44.36
N LEU A 219 38.87 -31.88 44.54
CA LEU A 219 39.87 -32.62 45.31
C LEU A 219 39.52 -32.65 46.79
N TYR A 220 39.05 -31.53 47.35
CA TYR A 220 38.60 -31.44 48.74
C TYR A 220 37.46 -32.43 49.04
N HIS A 221 36.40 -32.43 48.22
CA HIS A 221 35.30 -33.40 48.39
C HIS A 221 35.73 -34.83 48.12
N THR A 222 36.70 -35.07 47.22
CA THR A 222 37.26 -36.41 46.99
C THR A 222 38.02 -36.91 48.21
N ASP A 223 38.76 -36.04 48.90
CA ASP A 223 39.43 -36.41 50.15
C ASP A 223 38.43 -36.65 51.28
N LEU A 224 37.36 -35.85 51.36
CA LEU A 224 36.27 -36.09 52.30
C LEU A 224 35.57 -37.45 52.04
N ARG A 225 35.34 -37.83 50.79
CA ARG A 225 34.85 -39.18 50.42
C ARG A 225 35.80 -40.27 50.87
N LYS A 226 37.11 -40.05 50.70
CA LYS A 226 38.14 -41.00 51.11
C LYS A 226 38.21 -41.17 52.63
N THR A 227 38.06 -40.10 53.40
CA THR A 227 38.02 -40.16 54.87
C THR A 227 36.77 -40.89 55.36
N ARG A 228 35.57 -40.56 54.85
CA ARG A 228 34.33 -41.30 55.12
C ARG A 228 34.46 -42.78 54.79
N GLN A 229 35.04 -43.13 53.64
CA GLN A 229 35.25 -44.51 53.25
C GLN A 229 36.18 -45.26 54.20
N LYS A 230 37.25 -44.60 54.70
CA LYS A 230 38.14 -45.20 55.71
C LYS A 230 37.41 -45.46 57.01
N GLU A 231 36.63 -44.51 57.51
CA GLU A 231 35.81 -44.68 58.72
C GLU A 231 34.80 -45.85 58.55
N ARG A 232 34.13 -45.94 57.39
CA ARG A 232 33.23 -47.06 57.06
C ARG A 232 33.96 -48.40 57.00
N ALA A 233 35.20 -48.42 56.47
CA ALA A 233 36.04 -49.62 56.39
C ALA A 233 36.60 -50.07 57.75
N GLU A 234 36.74 -49.15 58.71
CA GLU A 234 37.10 -49.47 60.09
C GLU A 234 35.92 -50.08 60.86
N LEU A 235 34.70 -49.58 60.62
CA LEU A 235 33.48 -50.11 61.23
C LEU A 235 33.11 -51.51 60.72
N ASN A 236 33.41 -51.81 59.45
CA ASN A 236 33.01 -53.06 58.80
C ASN A 236 34.11 -53.58 57.86
N PRO A 237 34.76 -54.73 58.18
CA PRO A 237 35.84 -55.30 57.37
C PRO A 237 35.46 -55.64 55.92
N TYR A 238 34.16 -55.83 55.64
CA TYR A 238 33.62 -56.06 54.30
C TYR A 238 33.86 -54.87 53.36
N PHE A 239 33.79 -53.63 53.87
CA PHE A 239 33.99 -52.43 53.05
C PHE A 239 35.46 -52.20 52.65
N ARG A 240 36.41 -52.87 53.33
CA ARG A 240 37.85 -52.75 53.05
C ARG A 240 38.26 -53.30 51.67
N GLN A 241 37.42 -54.16 51.10
CA GLN A 241 37.67 -54.78 49.78
C GLN A 241 37.29 -53.86 48.62
N PHE A 242 36.50 -52.82 48.89
CA PHE A 242 36.00 -51.92 47.86
C PHE A 242 36.85 -50.65 47.80
N ARG A 243 37.19 -50.24 46.57
CA ARG A 243 37.93 -49.00 46.30
C ARG A 243 36.97 -47.81 46.15
N LEU A 244 37.52 -46.60 46.16
CA LEU A 244 36.80 -45.37 45.82
C LEU A 244 36.19 -45.49 44.41
N ASN A 245 34.98 -44.95 44.17
CA ASN A 245 34.19 -45.11 42.93
C ASN A 245 33.66 -46.52 42.66
N SER A 246 33.61 -47.39 43.67
CA SER A 246 32.94 -48.69 43.54
C SER A 246 31.42 -48.53 43.62
N ALA A 247 30.67 -49.45 43.00
CA ALA A 247 29.21 -49.39 43.02
C ALA A 247 28.64 -49.35 44.45
N ILE A 248 29.30 -50.02 45.40
CA ILE A 248 28.89 -50.00 46.81
C ILE A 248 29.16 -48.66 47.50
N GLU A 249 30.24 -47.97 47.13
CA GLU A 249 30.57 -46.65 47.68
C GLU A 249 29.61 -45.58 47.13
N LEU A 250 29.32 -45.61 45.84
CA LEU A 250 28.36 -44.70 45.20
C LEU A 250 26.95 -44.81 45.80
N VAL A 251 26.48 -46.03 46.08
CA VAL A 251 25.18 -46.25 46.75
C VAL A 251 25.22 -45.80 48.22
N SER A 252 26.35 -45.98 48.90
CA SER A 252 26.51 -45.57 50.30
C SER A 252 26.64 -44.06 50.48
N ASP A 253 27.01 -43.31 49.44
CA ASP A 253 27.19 -41.86 49.46
C ASP A 253 26.02 -41.09 48.80
N GLU A 254 24.91 -41.76 48.46
CA GLU A 254 23.76 -41.14 47.77
C GLU A 254 23.12 -39.96 48.54
N HIS A 255 23.28 -39.92 49.87
CA HIS A 255 22.72 -38.88 50.73
C HIS A 255 23.60 -37.62 50.81
N GLU A 256 24.83 -37.68 50.29
CA GLU A 256 25.82 -36.60 50.30
C GLU A 256 26.22 -36.20 48.85
N GLU A 257 25.26 -36.25 47.93
CA GLU A 257 25.48 -35.88 46.53
C GLU A 257 25.71 -34.35 46.42
N PHE A 258 26.95 -33.96 46.15
CA PHE A 258 27.37 -32.58 45.96
C PHE A 258 27.56 -32.30 44.47
N ASP A 259 26.77 -31.38 43.90
CA ASP A 259 26.91 -30.98 42.50
C ASP A 259 28.05 -29.97 42.36
N LEU A 260 29.23 -30.45 41.95
CA LEU A 260 30.42 -29.63 41.72
C LEU A 260 30.17 -28.38 40.86
N LEU A 261 29.16 -28.37 39.98
CA LEU A 261 28.90 -27.27 39.04
C LEU A 261 27.82 -26.28 39.51
N GLN A 262 27.03 -26.64 40.53
CA GLN A 262 25.95 -25.84 41.08
C GLN A 262 25.96 -25.90 42.61
N ASN A 263 26.74 -25.01 43.21
CA ASN A 263 26.84 -24.83 44.66
C ASN A 263 26.53 -23.38 45.06
N ASP A 264 26.32 -23.15 46.35
CA ASP A 264 26.09 -21.81 46.91
C ASP A 264 27.23 -20.82 46.59
N ASP A 265 28.46 -21.34 46.43
CA ASP A 265 29.67 -20.56 46.13
C ASP A 265 29.98 -20.47 44.62
N LEU A 266 29.40 -21.34 43.79
CA LEU A 266 29.79 -21.49 42.39
C LEU A 266 28.63 -21.93 41.49
N GLN A 267 28.23 -21.06 40.56
CA GLN A 267 27.28 -21.37 39.50
C GLN A 267 27.94 -21.21 38.12
N VAL A 268 28.13 -22.33 37.41
CA VAL A 268 28.61 -22.30 36.02
C VAL A 268 27.43 -22.15 35.06
N ASP A 269 27.20 -20.92 34.60
CA ASP A 269 26.17 -20.62 33.60
C ASP A 269 26.63 -21.04 32.21
N PHE A 270 26.01 -22.06 31.62
CA PHE A 270 26.31 -22.50 30.25
C PHE A 270 25.55 -21.70 29.18
N THR A 271 24.74 -20.72 29.57
CA THR A 271 23.90 -19.90 28.68
C THR A 271 24.68 -19.28 27.50
N PRO A 272 25.88 -18.69 27.68
CA PRO A 272 26.62 -18.11 26.56
C PRO A 272 27.06 -19.14 25.51
N LEU A 273 27.39 -20.36 25.95
CA LEU A 273 27.70 -21.47 25.05
C LEU A 273 26.47 -21.91 24.24
N PHE A 274 25.31 -22.01 24.91
CA PHE A 274 24.05 -22.38 24.26
C PHE A 274 23.57 -21.32 23.27
N GLU A 275 23.64 -20.05 23.65
CA GLU A 275 23.27 -18.93 22.77
C GLU A 275 24.15 -18.91 21.52
N CYS A 276 25.46 -19.05 21.70
CA CYS A 276 26.42 -19.12 20.60
C CYS A 276 26.14 -20.29 19.66
N LEU A 277 25.91 -21.48 20.22
CA LEU A 277 25.57 -22.64 19.43
C LEU A 277 24.29 -22.44 18.62
N HIS A 278 23.22 -21.98 19.26
CA HIS A 278 21.92 -21.81 18.59
C HIS A 278 22.00 -20.74 17.49
N ILE A 279 22.68 -19.63 17.73
CA ILE A 279 22.84 -18.56 16.73
C ILE A 279 23.65 -19.06 15.53
N HIS A 280 24.76 -19.77 15.74
CA HIS A 280 25.53 -20.34 14.63
C HIS A 280 24.79 -21.46 13.89
N GLN A 281 23.90 -22.19 14.56
CA GLN A 281 23.00 -23.15 13.93
C GLN A 281 21.98 -22.45 13.03
N SER A 282 21.34 -21.38 13.52
CA SER A 282 20.40 -20.57 12.75
C SER A 282 21.06 -19.89 11.54
N LEU A 283 22.33 -19.49 11.67
CA LEU A 283 23.11 -18.89 10.58
C LEU A 283 23.70 -19.92 9.61
N GLY A 284 23.60 -21.23 9.90
CA GLY A 284 24.19 -22.31 9.08
C GLY A 284 25.73 -22.34 9.10
N GLN A 285 26.38 -21.75 10.10
CA GLN A 285 27.84 -21.63 10.21
C GLN A 285 28.44 -22.57 11.28
N MET A 286 27.77 -23.68 11.56
CA MET A 286 28.16 -24.62 12.60
C MET A 286 29.56 -25.20 12.45
N ASP A 287 30.00 -25.47 11.22
CA ASP A 287 31.32 -26.07 11.00
C ASP A 287 32.46 -25.11 11.34
N LYS A 288 32.29 -23.81 11.04
CA LYS A 288 33.27 -22.78 11.42
C LYS A 288 33.36 -22.67 12.94
N PHE A 289 32.21 -22.58 13.60
CA PHE A 289 32.12 -22.52 15.05
C PHE A 289 32.79 -23.73 15.72
N ARG A 290 32.53 -24.95 15.21
CA ARG A 290 33.15 -26.18 15.72
C ARG A 290 34.68 -26.14 15.64
N VAL A 291 35.22 -25.67 14.52
CA VAL A 291 36.68 -25.54 14.36
C VAL A 291 37.24 -24.50 15.32
N GLU A 292 36.64 -23.31 15.41
CA GLU A 292 37.10 -22.23 16.30
C GLU A 292 36.99 -22.60 17.79
N TYR A 293 35.93 -23.28 18.19
CA TYR A 293 35.78 -23.80 19.53
C TYR A 293 36.84 -24.86 19.84
N ALA A 294 37.05 -25.83 18.94
CA ALA A 294 38.04 -26.89 19.12
C ALA A 294 39.47 -26.35 19.18
N THR A 295 39.84 -25.39 18.33
CA THR A 295 41.16 -24.76 18.37
C THR A 295 41.36 -23.97 19.65
N THR A 296 40.35 -23.23 20.11
CA THR A 296 40.43 -22.47 21.37
C THR A 296 40.59 -23.40 22.57
N ARG A 297 39.84 -24.51 22.62
CA ARG A 297 39.98 -25.52 23.69
C ARG A 297 41.31 -26.26 23.66
N ARG A 298 41.84 -26.60 22.48
CA ARG A 298 43.20 -27.17 22.35
C ARG A 298 44.27 -26.20 22.84
N ARG A 299 44.17 -24.92 22.49
CA ARG A 299 45.10 -23.89 22.97
C ARG A 299 45.02 -23.72 24.48
N GLN A 300 43.82 -23.73 25.06
CA GLN A 300 43.66 -23.71 26.53
C GLN A 300 44.33 -24.92 27.17
N LYS A 301 44.12 -26.13 26.63
CA LYS A 301 44.79 -27.35 27.09
C LYS A 301 46.33 -27.23 27.04
N GLU A 302 46.89 -26.70 25.96
CA GLU A 302 48.34 -26.50 25.82
C GLU A 302 48.87 -25.50 26.85
N LEU A 303 48.11 -24.45 27.17
CA LEU A 303 48.48 -23.43 28.16
C LEU A 303 48.38 -23.91 29.61
N LEU A 304 47.67 -25.02 29.89
CA LEU A 304 47.57 -25.59 31.23
C LEU A 304 48.83 -26.36 31.65
N LEU A 305 49.67 -26.80 30.70
CA LEU A 305 50.86 -27.58 31.03
C LEU A 305 52.10 -26.67 31.10
N PRO A 306 52.70 -26.45 32.29
CA PRO A 306 53.94 -25.70 32.40
C PRO A 306 55.09 -26.44 31.73
N ALA A 307 56.04 -25.70 31.14
CA ALA A 307 57.18 -26.26 30.40
C ALA A 307 58.18 -27.04 31.29
N SER A 308 58.21 -26.73 32.59
CA SER A 308 58.94 -27.47 33.61
C SER A 308 58.25 -27.31 34.96
N ILE A 309 58.20 -28.39 35.74
CA ILE A 309 57.65 -28.39 37.10
C ILE A 309 58.83 -28.47 38.06
N SER A 310 58.98 -27.47 38.92
CA SER A 310 59.96 -27.52 40.01
C SER A 310 59.32 -28.26 41.19
N LEU A 311 59.79 -29.47 41.48
CA LEU A 311 59.35 -30.31 42.60
C LEU A 311 60.18 -30.03 43.88
N VAL A 312 60.78 -28.84 43.98
CA VAL A 312 61.77 -28.52 45.02
C VAL A 312 61.13 -27.96 46.30
N ASP A 313 59.87 -27.52 46.26
CA ASP A 313 59.16 -27.04 47.45
C ASP A 313 58.72 -28.21 48.36
N GLU A 314 59.01 -28.11 49.66
CA GLU A 314 58.68 -29.14 50.66
C GLU A 314 57.18 -29.44 50.78
N ASP A 315 56.32 -28.47 50.43
CA ASP A 315 54.86 -28.58 50.51
C ASP A 315 54.21 -29.10 49.21
N GLY A 316 54.98 -29.26 48.12
CA GLY A 316 54.44 -29.71 46.84
C GLY A 316 53.34 -28.79 46.25
N ALA A 317 53.25 -27.54 46.71
CA ALA A 317 52.17 -26.61 46.37
C ALA A 317 52.02 -26.40 44.86
N SER A 318 53.13 -26.32 44.12
CA SER A 318 53.15 -26.20 42.65
C SER A 318 52.49 -27.38 41.94
N LEU A 319 52.64 -28.60 42.48
CA LEU A 319 52.01 -29.81 41.96
C LEU A 319 50.52 -29.83 42.31
N HIS A 320 50.15 -29.41 43.51
CA HIS A 320 48.76 -29.30 43.94
C HIS A 320 47.97 -28.35 43.04
N THR A 321 48.47 -27.13 42.82
CA THR A 321 47.82 -26.16 41.92
C THR A 321 47.69 -26.69 40.50
N LEU A 322 48.70 -27.37 39.97
CA LEU A 322 48.63 -27.99 38.64
C LEU A 322 47.56 -29.09 38.57
N LEU A 323 47.47 -29.94 39.59
CA LEU A 323 46.48 -31.01 39.64
C LEU A 323 45.06 -30.45 39.79
N GLU A 324 44.88 -29.37 40.53
CA GLU A 324 43.61 -28.63 40.65
C GLU A 324 43.19 -28.07 39.29
N GLU A 325 44.09 -27.38 38.58
CA GLU A 325 43.82 -26.84 37.24
C GLU A 325 43.44 -27.93 36.23
N ILE A 326 44.18 -29.06 36.22
CA ILE A 326 43.91 -30.19 35.32
C ILE A 326 42.57 -30.86 35.67
N ALA A 327 42.30 -31.09 36.97
CA ALA A 327 41.06 -31.70 37.42
C ALA A 327 39.85 -30.82 37.07
N GLY A 328 39.95 -29.52 37.34
CA GLY A 328 38.95 -28.52 37.00
C GLY A 328 38.62 -28.48 35.52
N PHE A 329 39.65 -28.42 34.66
CA PHE A 329 39.48 -28.45 33.21
C PHE A 329 38.79 -29.74 32.75
N ALA A 330 39.20 -30.90 33.27
CA ALA A 330 38.60 -32.18 32.90
C ALA A 330 37.12 -32.29 33.34
N ILE A 331 36.76 -31.74 34.50
CA ILE A 331 35.36 -31.72 34.98
C ILE A 331 34.50 -30.83 34.08
N VAL A 332 34.99 -29.64 33.73
CA VAL A 332 34.28 -28.73 32.81
C VAL A 332 34.09 -29.39 31.45
N GLU A 333 35.13 -29.98 30.86
CA GLU A 333 35.02 -30.65 29.57
C GLU A 333 34.10 -31.88 29.60
N ARG A 334 34.11 -32.65 30.69
CA ARG A 334 33.16 -33.76 30.87
C ARG A 334 31.72 -33.23 30.93
N SER A 335 31.51 -32.10 31.59
CA SER A 335 30.18 -31.49 31.73
C SER A 335 29.66 -30.92 30.40
N THR A 336 30.52 -30.28 29.61
CA THR A 336 30.18 -29.78 28.27
C THR A 336 29.84 -30.94 27.33
N MET A 337 30.62 -32.03 27.36
CA MET A 337 30.35 -33.26 26.59
C MET A 337 29.04 -33.94 27.00
N LYS A 338 28.74 -34.02 28.30
CA LYS A 338 27.48 -34.63 28.78
C LYS A 338 26.26 -33.83 28.33
N LYS A 339 26.35 -32.51 28.34
CA LYS A 339 25.26 -31.62 27.90
C LYS A 339 25.12 -31.59 26.37
N TYR A 340 26.21 -31.77 25.61
CA TYR A 340 26.19 -31.83 24.16
C TYR A 340 27.04 -32.99 23.59
N PRO A 341 26.43 -34.16 23.29
CA PRO A 341 27.13 -35.28 22.69
C PRO A 341 27.64 -34.99 21.28
N ILE A 342 27.14 -33.94 20.62
CA ILE A 342 27.60 -33.48 19.29
C ILE A 342 29.08 -33.03 19.31
N PHE A 343 29.61 -32.60 20.47
CA PHE A 343 31.04 -32.27 20.61
C PHE A 343 31.92 -33.48 20.94
N GLY A 344 31.34 -34.64 21.26
CA GLY A 344 32.09 -35.85 21.61
C GLY A 344 33.02 -36.35 20.49
N HIS A 345 32.71 -36.04 19.24
CA HIS A 345 33.56 -36.36 18.08
C HIS A 345 34.60 -35.28 17.72
N LEU A 346 34.55 -34.09 18.32
CA LEU A 346 35.41 -32.95 17.96
C LEU A 346 36.60 -32.74 18.93
N LEU A 347 36.49 -33.29 20.14
CA LEU A 347 37.46 -33.12 21.23
C LEU A 347 38.29 -34.39 21.52
N MET A 348 38.00 -35.52 20.86
CA MET A 348 38.96 -36.62 20.67
C MET A 348 39.89 -36.28 19.50
#